data_AF-A0A9E2U0S6-F1
#
_entry.id   AF-A0A9E2U0S6-F1
#
_cell.length_a   1.000
_cell.length_b   1.000
_cell.length_c   1.000
_cell.angle_alpha   90.00
_cell.angle_beta   90.00
_cell.angle_gamma   90.00
#
_symmetry.space_group_name_H-M   'P 1'
#
loop_
_entity.id
_entity.type
_entity.pdbx_description
1 polymer ?
#
loop_
_entity_poly.entity_id
_entity_poly.type
_entity_poly.pdbx_seq_one_letter_code
_entity_poly.pdbx_strand_id
1 'polypeptide(L)'
;MKPLFGPRTVVEAAFLVAVPVIALESGLGWPSIVGAGAVAYVLVLAVEGVAWYSGRGSHTPETLPGPAPAVAEGPQQTVRVIRAEPEPVPEPVPVAVAVVPEPAPAPVPVAAPPPSPELVPVAAPVVAIPVAAAPRTWNIWDLERVAREHAGADPMADEERTFLLMYLRDFAGPDGTLPVDFDELVRQSFGAIVGG
;
A
#
# COMPACT_ATOMS: atom_id res chain seq x y z
N MET A 1 -34.11 -15.83 -2.12
CA MET A 1 -32.70 -15.49 -2.40
C MET A 1 -32.68 -14.60 -3.63
N LYS A 2 -32.28 -13.32 -3.50
CA LYS A 2 -32.14 -12.43 -4.66
C LYS A 2 -30.80 -12.75 -5.34
N PRO A 3 -30.75 -12.90 -6.67
CA PRO A 3 -29.49 -13.10 -7.36
C PRO A 3 -28.61 -11.85 -7.15
N LEU A 4 -27.38 -12.05 -6.67
CA LEU A 4 -26.39 -10.99 -6.40
C LEU A 4 -25.85 -10.36 -7.70
N PHE A 5 -26.12 -10.99 -8.83
CA PHE A 5 -25.67 -10.56 -10.15
C PHE A 5 -26.90 -10.32 -11.03
N GLY A 6 -26.98 -9.12 -11.61
CA GLY A 6 -28.05 -8.80 -12.56
C GLY A 6 -27.99 -9.71 -13.78
N PRO A 7 -29.10 -9.92 -14.50
CA PRO A 7 -29.11 -10.78 -15.70
C PRO A 7 -28.07 -10.35 -16.75
N ARG A 8 -27.70 -9.06 -16.75
CA ARG A 8 -26.69 -8.48 -17.64
C ARG A 8 -25.26 -8.96 -17.34
N THR A 9 -24.87 -9.06 -16.07
CA THR A 9 -23.51 -9.49 -15.69
C THR A 9 -23.28 -10.98 -15.95
N VAL A 10 -24.34 -11.79 -15.87
CA VAL A 10 -24.27 -13.22 -16.22
C VAL A 10 -24.02 -13.42 -17.72
N VAL A 11 -24.70 -12.63 -18.57
CA VAL A 11 -24.51 -12.70 -20.03
C VAL A 11 -23.11 -12.23 -20.44
N GLU A 12 -22.61 -11.18 -19.80
CA GLU A 12 -21.28 -10.64 -20.07
C GLU A 12 -20.16 -11.60 -19.65
N ALA A 13 -20.24 -12.17 -18.45
CA ALA A 13 -19.29 -13.18 -18.00
C ALA A 13 -19.32 -14.44 -18.89
N ALA A 14 -20.52 -14.88 -19.30
CA ALA A 14 -20.66 -16.01 -20.22
C ALA A 14 -20.01 -15.73 -21.59
N PHE A 15 -20.14 -14.51 -22.12
CA PHE A 15 -19.51 -14.11 -23.38
C PHE A 15 -17.98 -14.06 -23.27
N LEU A 16 -17.45 -13.49 -22.19
CA LEU A 16 -16.01 -13.39 -21.95
C LEU A 16 -15.35 -14.77 -21.73
N VAL A 17 -16.10 -15.76 -21.23
CA VAL A 17 -15.61 -17.14 -21.09
C VAL A 17 -15.78 -17.92 -22.40
N ALA A 18 -16.90 -17.74 -23.11
CA ALA A 18 -17.19 -18.51 -24.33
C ALA A 18 -16.20 -18.20 -25.47
N VAL A 19 -15.81 -16.94 -25.67
CA VAL A 19 -14.88 -16.55 -26.75
C VAL A 19 -13.52 -17.25 -26.66
N PRO A 20 -12.78 -17.23 -25.53
CA PRO A 20 -11.50 -17.93 -25.43
C PRO A 20 -11.66 -19.46 -25.46
N VAL A 21 -12.77 -20.03 -24.96
CA VAL A 21 -13.04 -21.48 -25.04
C VAL A 21 -13.23 -21.92 -26.50
N ILE A 22 -14.03 -21.18 -27.28
CA ILE A 22 -14.24 -21.47 -28.71
C ILE A 22 -12.93 -21.28 -29.50
N ALA A 23 -12.13 -20.26 -29.17
CA ALA A 23 -10.83 -20.05 -29.79
C ALA A 23 -9.84 -21.19 -29.48
N LEU A 24 -9.85 -21.73 -28.26
CA LEU A 24 -9.02 -22.86 -27.86
C LEU A 24 -9.42 -24.15 -28.61
N GLU A 25 -10.72 -24.43 -28.75
CA GLU A 25 -11.19 -25.60 -29.51
C GLU A 25 -10.91 -25.50 -31.02
N SER A 26 -10.73 -24.28 -31.54
CA SER A 26 -10.40 -24.04 -32.95
C SER A 26 -8.94 -24.34 -33.30
N GLY A 27 -8.10 -24.71 -32.33
CA GLY A 27 -6.67 -24.95 -32.54
C GLY A 27 -5.87 -23.68 -32.86
N LEU A 28 -6.40 -22.50 -32.49
CA LEU A 28 -5.74 -21.23 -32.71
C LEU A 28 -4.48 -21.12 -31.83
N GLY A 29 -3.41 -20.57 -32.39
CA GLY A 29 -2.18 -20.32 -31.64
C GLY A 29 -2.42 -19.40 -30.45
N TRP A 30 -1.63 -19.57 -29.39
CA TRP A 30 -1.66 -18.74 -28.18
C TRP A 30 -1.83 -17.23 -28.43
N PRO A 31 -1.07 -16.58 -29.35
CA PRO A 31 -1.25 -15.15 -29.61
C PRO A 31 -2.63 -14.80 -30.18
N SER A 32 -3.26 -15.70 -30.94
CA SER A 32 -4.61 -15.51 -31.48
C SER A 32 -5.69 -15.63 -30.40
N ILE A 33 -5.50 -16.48 -29.39
CA ILE A 33 -6.39 -16.59 -28.23
C ILE A 33 -6.34 -15.30 -27.41
N VAL A 34 -5.14 -14.80 -27.13
CA VAL A 34 -4.95 -13.52 -26.42
C VAL A 34 -5.55 -12.37 -27.21
N GLY A 35 -5.31 -12.32 -28.53
CA GLY A 35 -5.90 -11.31 -29.41
C GLY A 35 -7.44 -11.33 -29.41
N ALA A 36 -8.04 -12.52 -29.50
CA ALA A 36 -9.50 -12.66 -29.45
C ALA A 36 -10.09 -12.21 -28.10
N GLY A 37 -9.42 -12.57 -26.99
CA GLY A 37 -9.80 -12.12 -25.65
C GLY A 37 -9.73 -10.59 -25.51
N ALA A 38 -8.66 -9.96 -26.00
CA ALA A 38 -8.50 -8.52 -25.98
C ALA A 38 -9.59 -7.81 -26.82
N VAL A 39 -9.92 -8.32 -28.00
CA VAL A 39 -10.99 -7.76 -28.85
C VAL A 39 -12.35 -7.90 -28.16
N ALA A 40 -12.66 -9.04 -27.56
CA ALA A 40 -13.89 -9.23 -26.81
C ALA A 40 -14.01 -8.25 -25.64
N TYR A 41 -12.92 -8.04 -24.90
CA TYR A 41 -12.87 -7.08 -23.79
C TYR A 41 -13.10 -5.63 -24.27
N VAL A 42 -12.46 -5.22 -25.37
CA VAL A 42 -12.65 -3.89 -25.96
C VAL A 42 -14.10 -3.68 -26.42
N LEU A 43 -14.73 -4.70 -26.99
CA LEU A 43 -16.14 -4.62 -27.39
C LEU A 43 -17.08 -4.43 -26.18
N VAL A 44 -16.82 -5.12 -25.08
CA VAL A 44 -17.59 -4.94 -23.82
C VAL A 44 -17.43 -3.51 -23.30
N LEU A 45 -16.20 -3.00 -23.21
CA LEU A 45 -15.93 -1.63 -22.79
C LEU A 45 -16.59 -0.59 -23.70
N ALA A 46 -16.60 -0.82 -25.02
CA ALA A 46 -17.24 0.08 -25.97
C ALA A 46 -18.76 0.15 -25.74
N VAL A 47 -19.42 -1.00 -25.53
CA VAL A 47 -20.86 -1.06 -25.26
C VAL A 47 -21.21 -0.37 -23.94
N GLU A 48 -20.42 -0.60 -22.89
CA GLU A 48 -20.62 0.05 -21.60
C GLU A 48 -20.40 1.57 -21.68
N GLY A 49 -19.34 2.00 -22.37
CA GLY A 49 -19.05 3.41 -22.61
C GLY A 49 -20.16 4.13 -23.37
N VAL A 50 -20.74 3.49 -24.39
CA VAL A 50 -21.89 4.04 -25.12
C VAL A 50 -23.12 4.16 -24.21
N ALA A 51 -23.41 3.14 -23.40
CA ALA A 51 -24.54 3.18 -22.46
C ALA A 51 -24.39 4.30 -21.42
N TRP A 52 -23.17 4.52 -20.93
CA TRP A 52 -22.85 5.62 -20.02
C TRP A 52 -22.98 6.99 -20.69
N TYR A 53 -22.52 7.12 -21.93
CA TYR A 53 -22.62 8.36 -22.71
C TYR A 53 -24.09 8.76 -22.96
N SER A 54 -24.95 7.78 -23.26
CA SER A 54 -26.39 8.04 -23.44
C SER A 54 -27.12 8.45 -22.15
N GLY A 55 -26.66 8.03 -20.97
CA GLY A 55 -27.30 8.33 -19.68
C GLY A 55 -27.04 9.75 -19.14
N ARG A 56 -26.01 10.45 -19.62
CA ARG A 56 -25.68 11.81 -19.15
C ARG A 56 -26.57 12.93 -19.69
N GLY A 57 -27.36 12.67 -20.74
CA GLY A 57 -28.22 13.69 -21.36
C GLY A 57 -29.50 14.02 -20.61
N SER A 58 -29.83 13.28 -19.54
CA SER A 58 -31.13 13.37 -18.85
C SER A 58 -31.18 14.28 -17.63
N HIS A 59 -30.08 14.95 -17.28
CA HIS A 59 -30.13 16.00 -16.27
C HIS A 59 -30.79 17.25 -16.86
N THR A 60 -32.13 17.27 -16.86
CA THR A 60 -32.88 18.52 -16.89
C THR A 60 -32.38 19.35 -15.71
N PRO A 61 -31.77 20.53 -15.94
CA PRO A 61 -31.39 21.40 -14.85
C PRO A 61 -32.68 21.84 -14.17
N GLU A 62 -32.90 21.33 -12.97
CA GLU A 62 -33.97 21.79 -12.10
C GLU A 62 -33.77 23.30 -11.93
N THR A 63 -34.75 24.03 -12.43
CA THR A 63 -34.77 25.48 -12.46
C THR A 63 -34.82 25.97 -11.02
N LEU A 64 -33.67 26.40 -10.49
CA LEU A 64 -33.59 27.14 -9.23
C LEU A 64 -34.31 28.49 -9.39
N PRO A 65 -35.33 28.81 -8.60
CA PRO A 65 -35.79 30.19 -8.47
C PRO A 65 -34.87 30.91 -7.45
N GLY A 66 -33.98 31.77 -7.95
CA GLY A 66 -33.60 32.98 -7.21
C GLY A 66 -34.61 34.11 -7.52
N PRO A 67 -34.71 35.22 -6.74
CA PRO A 67 -33.58 35.80 -5.99
C PRO A 67 -33.88 36.44 -4.59
N ALA A 68 -32.81 36.44 -3.76
CA ALA A 68 -32.30 37.55 -2.92
C ALA A 68 -33.07 37.98 -1.63
N PRO A 69 -32.52 38.92 -0.80
CA PRO A 69 -31.33 38.76 0.06
C PRO A 69 -31.57 39.28 1.51
N ALA A 70 -30.53 39.15 2.35
CA ALA A 70 -30.29 39.87 3.62
C ALA A 70 -31.20 39.55 4.83
N VAL A 71 -30.56 39.13 5.93
CA VAL A 71 -30.55 39.86 7.23
C VAL A 71 -29.75 39.05 8.26
N ALA A 72 -28.88 39.79 8.95
CA ALA A 72 -28.26 39.54 10.26
C ALA A 72 -27.14 38.50 10.35
N GLU A 73 -25.93 39.03 10.17
CA GLU A 73 -24.72 38.66 10.92
C GLU A 73 -25.05 38.41 12.40
N GLY A 74 -24.91 37.16 12.84
CA GLY A 74 -24.86 36.82 14.26
C GLY A 74 -23.47 37.12 14.82
N PRO A 75 -23.34 37.79 15.97
CA PRO A 75 -22.05 38.23 16.50
C PRO A 75 -21.20 37.04 16.95
N GLN A 76 -20.06 36.91 16.28
CA GLN A 76 -18.75 36.47 16.80
C GLN A 76 -18.81 35.60 18.06
N GLN A 77 -18.81 34.28 17.86
CA GLN A 77 -18.37 33.34 18.90
C GLN A 77 -16.95 33.72 19.30
N THR A 78 -16.86 34.23 20.52
CA THR A 78 -15.64 34.70 21.15
C THR A 78 -14.69 33.52 21.25
N VAL A 79 -13.64 33.56 20.44
CA VAL A 79 -12.47 32.71 20.55
C VAL A 79 -11.94 32.87 21.98
N ARG A 80 -12.19 31.89 22.85
CA ARG A 80 -11.41 31.74 24.08
C ARG A 80 -10.04 31.23 23.68
N VAL A 81 -9.17 32.18 23.33
CA VAL A 81 -7.72 31.98 23.31
C VAL A 81 -7.32 31.70 24.75
N ILE A 82 -7.26 30.42 25.14
CA ILE A 82 -6.54 30.03 26.35
C ILE A 82 -5.06 30.12 25.98
N ARG A 83 -4.48 31.29 26.23
CA ARG A 83 -3.04 31.49 26.30
C ARG A 83 -2.57 30.94 27.65
N ALA A 84 -1.99 29.75 27.66
CA ALA A 84 -1.05 29.36 28.69
C ALA A 84 0.36 29.58 28.13
N GLU A 85 1.14 30.35 28.88
CA GLU A 85 2.55 30.68 28.68
C GLU A 85 3.48 29.47 28.95
N PRO A 86 4.81 29.55 28.71
CA PRO A 86 5.63 28.51 28.09
C PRO A 86 6.22 27.50 29.08
N GLU A 87 6.81 26.43 28.51
CA GLU A 87 7.50 25.32 29.18
C GLU A 87 8.61 25.73 30.17
N PRO A 88 8.87 24.93 31.22
CA PRO A 88 10.19 24.79 31.78
C PRO A 88 10.93 23.58 31.17
N VAL A 89 11.94 23.85 30.34
CA VAL A 89 13.11 22.98 30.14
C VAL A 89 14.19 23.44 31.12
N PRO A 90 14.66 22.60 32.04
CA PRO A 90 16.05 22.12 31.97
C PRO A 90 16.18 20.68 32.54
N GLU A 91 17.21 19.86 32.36
CA GLU A 91 18.48 19.80 31.63
C GLU A 91 18.88 18.31 31.72
N PRO A 92 19.70 17.77 30.81
CA PRO A 92 20.10 16.37 30.84
C PRO A 92 21.05 16.11 32.02
N VAL A 93 20.80 15.07 32.82
CA VAL A 93 21.80 14.59 33.79
C VAL A 93 22.74 13.63 33.05
N PRO A 94 24.03 13.98 32.85
CA PRO A 94 24.99 13.03 32.33
C PRO A 94 25.42 12.13 33.49
N VAL A 95 25.08 10.85 33.44
CA VAL A 95 25.82 9.86 34.23
C VAL A 95 26.72 9.10 33.28
N ALA A 96 27.90 9.69 33.05
CA ALA A 96 29.05 8.94 32.62
C ALA A 96 29.43 7.96 33.74
N VAL A 97 29.26 6.66 33.51
CA VAL A 97 30.13 5.66 34.13
C VAL A 97 30.92 5.03 33.00
N ALA A 98 32.09 5.60 32.76
CA ALA A 98 33.19 4.88 32.14
C ALA A 98 33.67 3.82 33.14
N VAL A 99 33.58 2.54 32.78
CA VAL A 99 34.67 1.58 33.08
C VAL A 99 34.73 0.58 31.91
N VAL A 100 35.67 0.86 31.02
CA VAL A 100 36.35 -0.12 30.18
C VAL A 100 37.15 -1.05 31.10
N PRO A 101 37.11 -2.37 30.88
CA PRO A 101 38.31 -3.16 31.09
C PRO A 101 38.76 -3.74 29.74
N GLU A 102 39.75 -3.08 29.15
CA GLU A 102 40.74 -3.76 28.31
C GLU A 102 41.85 -4.21 29.27
N PRO A 103 42.29 -5.47 29.17
CA PRO A 103 43.66 -5.65 28.74
C PRO A 103 43.85 -6.83 27.76
N ALA A 104 44.42 -6.54 26.59
CA ALA A 104 45.32 -7.46 25.85
C ALA A 104 46.76 -7.32 26.43
N PRO A 105 47.78 -8.17 26.14
CA PRO A 105 47.94 -9.09 24.99
C PRO A 105 48.57 -10.50 25.27
N ALA A 106 48.66 -11.30 24.19
CA ALA A 106 49.26 -12.66 24.01
C ALA A 106 50.83 -12.69 24.13
N PRO A 107 51.65 -13.78 23.89
CA PRO A 107 51.57 -14.90 22.89
C PRO A 107 52.01 -16.30 23.46
N VAL A 108 51.98 -17.47 22.78
CA VAL A 108 52.86 -17.97 21.68
C VAL A 108 52.37 -19.33 21.10
N PRO A 109 52.84 -19.75 19.90
CA PRO A 109 52.12 -20.55 18.92
C PRO A 109 52.36 -22.06 19.03
N VAL A 110 51.37 -22.86 18.65
CA VAL A 110 51.59 -24.27 18.28
C VAL A 110 51.64 -24.36 16.76
N ALA A 111 52.77 -24.85 16.27
CA ALA A 111 53.09 -25.02 14.86
C ALA A 111 52.08 -25.92 14.13
N ALA A 112 51.79 -25.56 12.88
CA ALA A 112 50.99 -26.33 11.94
C ALA A 112 51.74 -27.59 11.45
N PRO A 113 51.04 -28.71 11.19
CA PRO A 113 51.51 -29.73 10.24
C PRO A 113 51.20 -29.31 8.78
N PRO A 114 52.01 -29.75 7.80
CA PRO A 114 51.91 -29.32 6.39
C PRO A 114 50.63 -29.80 5.67
N PRO A 115 50.21 -29.12 4.58
CA PRO A 115 48.94 -29.34 3.92
C PRO A 115 48.91 -30.62 3.09
N SER A 116 47.83 -31.39 3.22
CA SER A 116 47.38 -32.31 2.16
C SER A 116 46.69 -31.48 1.06
N PRO A 117 46.93 -31.70 -0.23
CA PRO A 117 46.29 -30.94 -1.30
C PRO A 117 44.77 -31.16 -1.28
N GLU A 118 44.04 -30.15 -0.80
CA GLU A 118 42.59 -30.06 -0.88
C GLU A 118 42.16 -29.93 -2.35
N LEU A 119 41.30 -30.83 -2.80
CA LEU A 119 40.46 -30.62 -3.96
C LEU A 119 39.61 -29.39 -3.68
N VAL A 120 39.95 -28.24 -4.26
CA VAL A 120 39.17 -27.01 -4.15
C VAL A 120 37.81 -27.27 -4.82
N PRO A 121 36.69 -27.39 -4.09
CA PRO A 121 35.39 -27.19 -4.72
C PRO A 121 35.36 -25.70 -5.05
N VAL A 122 35.19 -25.35 -6.32
CA VAL A 122 34.95 -23.97 -6.73
C VAL A 122 33.76 -23.47 -5.92
N ALA A 123 34.05 -22.62 -4.92
CA ALA A 123 33.04 -21.97 -4.12
C ALA A 123 32.21 -21.11 -5.06
N ALA A 124 31.02 -21.58 -5.41
CA ALA A 124 30.01 -20.74 -6.00
C ALA A 124 29.82 -19.53 -5.07
N PRO A 125 29.66 -18.30 -5.59
CA PRO A 125 29.39 -17.16 -4.75
C PRO A 125 28.10 -17.43 -3.98
N VAL A 126 28.22 -17.68 -2.67
CA VAL A 126 27.09 -17.77 -1.77
C VAL A 126 26.55 -16.36 -1.67
N VAL A 127 25.50 -16.06 -2.45
CA VAL A 127 24.73 -14.84 -2.33
C VAL A 127 24.19 -14.82 -0.90
N ALA A 128 24.63 -13.86 -0.09
CA ALA A 128 24.05 -13.63 1.23
C ALA A 128 22.57 -13.28 1.03
N ILE A 129 21.68 -14.20 1.40
CA ILE A 129 20.26 -13.89 1.48
C ILE A 129 20.12 -12.86 2.59
N PRO A 130 19.55 -11.66 2.32
CA PRO A 130 19.29 -10.71 3.38
C PRO A 130 18.41 -11.39 4.42
N VAL A 131 18.85 -11.40 5.68
CA VAL A 131 18.05 -11.90 6.79
C VAL A 131 16.76 -11.11 6.81
N ALA A 132 15.64 -11.76 6.47
CA ALA A 132 14.33 -11.14 6.50
C ALA A 132 14.14 -10.57 7.92
N ALA A 133 13.92 -9.26 8.01
CA ALA A 133 13.65 -8.61 9.28
C ALA A 133 12.45 -9.31 9.93
N ALA A 134 12.53 -9.51 11.24
CA ALA A 134 11.51 -10.24 11.98
C ALA A 134 10.10 -9.66 11.71
N PRO A 135 9.06 -10.51 11.70
CA PRO A 135 7.69 -10.05 11.52
C PRO A 135 7.34 -8.96 12.55
N ARG A 136 6.81 -7.83 12.08
CA ARG A 136 6.48 -6.68 12.93
C ARG A 136 4.99 -6.36 12.85
N THR A 137 4.43 -5.91 13.97
CA THR A 137 3.09 -5.32 14.04
C THR A 137 3.13 -3.83 13.71
N TRP A 138 2.17 -3.37 12.91
CA TRP A 138 2.07 -1.97 12.47
C TRP A 138 0.88 -1.27 13.13
N ASN A 139 0.97 0.05 13.32
CA ASN A 139 -0.15 0.87 13.79
C ASN A 139 -0.75 1.68 12.64
N ILE A 140 -2.06 1.56 12.42
CA ILE A 140 -2.77 2.21 11.31
C ILE A 140 -2.67 3.74 11.36
N TRP A 141 -2.66 4.33 12.56
CA TRP A 141 -2.57 5.78 12.73
C TRP A 141 -1.18 6.31 12.36
N ASP A 142 -0.13 5.53 12.66
CA ASP A 142 1.22 5.85 12.23
C ASP A 142 1.36 5.75 10.71
N LEU A 143 0.78 4.72 10.08
CA LEU A 143 0.78 4.59 8.63
C LEU A 143 0.02 5.74 7.95
N GLU A 144 -1.16 6.12 8.46
CA GLU A 144 -1.93 7.28 7.98
C GLU A 144 -1.12 8.59 8.12
N ARG A 145 -0.39 8.74 9.23
CA ARG A 145 0.47 9.90 9.46
C ARG A 145 1.63 9.95 8.48
N VAL A 146 2.39 8.86 8.34
CA VAL A 146 3.54 8.78 7.42
C VAL A 146 3.09 8.97 5.96
N ALA A 147 1.96 8.40 5.56
CA ALA A 147 1.39 8.60 4.24
C ALA A 147 1.06 10.08 3.96
N ARG A 148 0.47 10.78 4.94
CA ARG A 148 0.16 12.21 4.82
C ARG A 148 1.43 13.07 4.74
N GLU A 149 2.46 12.71 5.50
CA GLU A 149 3.76 13.40 5.49
C GLU A 149 4.49 13.25 4.14
N HIS A 150 4.27 12.14 3.43
CA HIS A 150 4.90 11.84 2.13
C HIS A 150 3.97 12.05 0.92
N ALA A 151 2.77 12.58 1.13
CA ALA A 151 1.81 12.81 0.07
C ALA A 151 2.35 13.82 -0.96
N GLY A 152 2.08 13.56 -2.24
CA GLY A 152 2.51 14.34 -3.38
C GLY A 152 3.86 13.94 -3.96
N ALA A 153 4.58 12.99 -3.34
CA ALA A 153 5.84 12.45 -3.90
C ALA A 153 5.57 11.57 -5.13
N ASP A 154 4.51 10.75 -5.07
CA ASP A 154 4.07 9.89 -6.17
C ASP A 154 2.53 9.75 -6.13
N PRO A 155 1.79 10.40 -7.05
CA PRO A 155 0.34 10.36 -7.05
C PRO A 155 -0.24 8.95 -7.15
N MET A 156 0.42 8.03 -7.89
CA MET A 156 -0.08 6.67 -8.07
C MET A 156 0.09 5.87 -6.77
N ALA A 157 1.26 5.97 -6.15
CA ALA A 157 1.53 5.31 -4.87
C ALA A 157 0.67 5.89 -3.73
N ASP A 158 0.36 7.18 -3.78
CA ASP A 158 -0.50 7.84 -2.79
C ASP A 158 -1.96 7.37 -2.88
N GLU A 159 -2.47 7.21 -4.10
CA GLU A 159 -3.78 6.60 -4.34
C GLU A 159 -3.82 5.16 -3.82
N GLU A 160 -2.81 4.34 -4.17
CA GLU A 160 -2.70 2.95 -3.69
C GLU A 160 -2.73 2.88 -2.16
N ARG A 161 -1.88 3.66 -1.48
CA ARG A 161 -1.82 3.71 -0.02
C ARG A 161 -3.14 4.17 0.58
N THR A 162 -3.82 5.14 -0.04
CA THR A 162 -5.12 5.62 0.42
C THR A 162 -6.17 4.51 0.40
N PHE A 163 -6.23 3.74 -0.69
CA PHE A 163 -7.10 2.56 -0.76
C PHE A 163 -6.70 1.49 0.25
N LEU A 164 -5.40 1.25 0.43
CA LEU A 164 -4.90 0.27 1.38
C LEU A 164 -5.27 0.63 2.83
N LEU A 165 -5.10 1.90 3.22
CA LEU A 165 -5.45 2.39 4.55
C LEU A 165 -6.94 2.23 4.83
N MET A 166 -7.79 2.49 3.84
CA MET A 166 -9.24 2.27 3.96
C MET A 166 -9.56 0.80 4.27
N TYR A 167 -8.91 -0.14 3.57
CA TYR A 167 -9.09 -1.58 3.79
C TYR A 167 -8.50 -2.05 5.12
N LEU A 168 -7.28 -1.63 5.46
CA LEU A 168 -6.58 -2.05 6.67
C LEU A 168 -7.30 -1.61 7.95
N ARG A 169 -8.04 -0.50 7.90
CA ARG A 169 -8.82 0.00 9.04
C ARG A 169 -9.86 -1.00 9.55
N ASP A 170 -10.42 -1.82 8.67
CA ASP A 170 -11.40 -2.85 9.06
C ASP A 170 -10.77 -4.02 9.83
N PHE A 171 -9.44 -4.18 9.75
CA PHE A 171 -8.69 -5.24 10.43
C PHE A 171 -7.92 -4.72 11.65
N ALA A 172 -7.85 -3.41 11.84
CA ALA A 172 -7.15 -2.82 12.96
C ALA A 172 -7.91 -3.05 14.27
N GLY A 173 -7.17 -3.35 15.34
CA GLY A 173 -7.70 -3.36 16.70
C GLY A 173 -8.18 -1.99 17.17
N PRO A 174 -8.84 -1.90 18.34
CA PRO A 174 -9.28 -0.62 18.91
C PRO A 174 -8.11 0.33 19.23
N ASP A 175 -6.90 -0.19 19.37
CA ASP A 175 -5.65 0.55 19.54
C ASP A 175 -4.98 0.94 18.19
N GLY A 176 -5.59 0.55 17.08
CA GLY A 176 -5.06 0.76 15.73
C GLY A 176 -3.98 -0.25 15.32
N THR A 177 -3.72 -1.29 16.11
CA THR A 177 -2.70 -2.29 15.75
C THR A 177 -3.22 -3.26 14.69
N LEU A 178 -2.38 -3.55 13.69
CA LEU A 178 -2.66 -4.52 12.63
C LEU A 178 -2.10 -5.90 12.99
N PRO A 179 -2.81 -6.99 12.64
CA PRO A 179 -2.29 -8.35 12.75
C PRO A 179 -0.96 -8.52 11.98
N VAL A 180 -0.08 -9.38 12.49
CA VAL A 180 1.26 -9.61 11.91
C VAL A 180 1.22 -10.14 10.48
N ASP A 181 0.13 -10.81 10.07
CA ASP A 181 -0.05 -11.33 8.72
C ASP A 181 -0.06 -10.21 7.65
N PHE A 182 -0.36 -8.97 8.04
CA PHE A 182 -0.33 -7.81 7.16
C PHE A 182 1.06 -7.15 7.03
N ASP A 183 2.06 -7.62 7.79
CA ASP A 183 3.40 -7.01 7.79
C ASP A 183 4.02 -6.94 6.38
N GLU A 184 3.95 -8.04 5.62
CA GLU A 184 4.52 -8.08 4.27
C GLU A 184 3.83 -7.09 3.32
N LEU A 185 2.50 -7.01 3.40
CA LEU A 185 1.72 -6.07 2.59
C LEU A 185 2.04 -4.61 2.95
N VAL A 186 2.11 -4.30 4.25
CA VAL A 186 2.47 -2.95 4.72
C VAL A 186 3.89 -2.61 4.29
N ARG A 187 4.83 -3.55 4.39
CA ARG A 187 6.22 -3.34 3.98
C ARG A 187 6.36 -3.14 2.48
N GLN A 188 5.57 -3.83 1.67
CA GLN A 188 5.54 -3.65 0.23
C GLN A 188 5.07 -2.25 -0.18
N SER A 189 3.96 -1.76 0.38
CA SER A 189 3.38 -0.47 -0.03
C SER A 189 3.93 0.76 0.73
N PHE A 190 4.37 0.58 1.98
CA PHE A 190 4.86 1.65 2.86
C PHE A 190 6.36 1.57 3.17
N GLY A 191 7.05 0.49 2.79
CA GLY A 191 8.46 0.28 3.16
C GLY A 191 9.38 1.42 2.72
N ALA A 192 9.10 2.04 1.57
CA ALA A 192 9.86 3.17 1.06
C ALA A 192 9.77 4.44 1.93
N ILE A 193 8.70 4.59 2.72
CA ILE A 193 8.42 5.82 3.50
C ILE A 193 8.50 5.60 5.02
N VAL A 194 8.50 4.34 5.48
CA VAL A 194 8.58 4.01 6.92
C VAL A 194 9.99 3.57 7.36
N GLY A 195 10.85 3.18 6.42
CA GLY A 195 12.24 2.75 6.68
C GLY A 195 13.32 3.71 6.17
N GLY A 196 12.92 4.93 5.74
CA GLY A 196 13.81 5.99 5.27
C GLY A 196 14.47 6.78 6.39
#